data_AF-A0A6P3Z704-F1
#
_entry.id   AF-A0A6P3Z704-F1
#
_cell.length_a   1.000
_cell.length_b   1.000
_cell.length_c   1.000
_cell.angle_alpha   90.00
_cell.angle_beta   90.00
_cell.angle_gamma   90.00
#
_symmetry.space_group_name_H-M   'P 1'
#
loop_
_entity.id
_entity.type
_entity.pdbx_description
1 polymer ?
#
loop_
_entity_poly.entity_id
_entity_poly.type
_entity_poly.pdbx_seq_one_letter_code
_entity_poly.pdbx_strand_id
1 'polypeptide(L)'
;MSCFIINSKQDLVIPSLLTQGIGFSTSTLSMVPGIPIKPMLAKITNGVPQALKLFQRKSFTCEYKYDGQRAQIHKLADGCVRVFSRNGDESTSRFPDLTNIINESCKPNVKTFILDAEVVAIDRKNGCKLMSFQELSSRGRGSKDTSITLDSIKVWIILYYIYLFIYFSTIRNIIFISKLRTCANSFMIAL
;
A
#
# COMPACT_ATOMS: atom_id res chain seq x y z
N MET A 1 -8.80 -11.66 16.40
CA MET A 1 -7.62 -10.97 15.81
C MET A 1 -7.85 -10.45 14.39
N SER A 2 -8.57 -11.17 13.51
CA SER A 2 -8.81 -10.77 12.12
C SER A 2 -9.55 -9.43 11.93
N CYS A 3 -10.49 -9.08 12.82
CA CYS A 3 -11.24 -7.83 12.74
C CYS A 3 -10.35 -6.57 12.80
N PHE A 4 -9.39 -6.54 13.73
CA PHE A 4 -8.45 -5.42 13.90
C PHE A 4 -7.41 -5.29 12.77
N ILE A 5 -7.28 -6.31 11.92
CA ILE A 5 -6.45 -6.24 10.72
C ILE A 5 -7.20 -5.47 9.64
N ILE A 6 -8.49 -5.78 9.46
CA ILE A 6 -9.37 -5.16 8.44
C ILE A 6 -9.70 -3.71 8.82
N ASN A 7 -9.93 -3.45 10.12
CA ASN A 7 -10.28 -2.13 10.61
C ASN A 7 -9.52 -1.81 11.91
N SER A 8 -8.55 -0.91 11.81
CA SER A 8 -7.71 -0.50 12.95
C SER A 8 -8.42 0.49 13.89
N LYS A 9 -9.52 1.12 13.45
CA LYS A 9 -10.30 2.04 14.28
C LYS A 9 -11.28 1.29 15.18
N GLN A 10 -11.03 1.38 16.49
CA GLN A 10 -11.91 0.81 17.52
C GLN A 10 -13.34 1.36 17.41
N ASP A 11 -13.49 2.62 17.00
CA ASP A 11 -14.78 3.32 16.83
C ASP A 11 -15.73 2.65 15.84
N LEU A 12 -15.23 1.81 14.92
CA LEU A 12 -16.06 1.08 13.96
C LEU A 12 -16.31 -0.37 14.40
N VAL A 13 -15.34 -0.94 15.11
CA VAL A 13 -15.40 -2.33 15.58
C VAL A 13 -16.35 -2.46 16.78
N ILE A 14 -16.30 -1.52 17.72
CA ILE A 14 -17.13 -1.56 18.94
C ILE A 14 -18.63 -1.49 18.62
N PRO A 15 -19.13 -0.54 17.81
CA PRO A 15 -20.55 -0.52 17.45
C PRO A 15 -20.99 -1.78 16.72
N SER A 16 -20.18 -2.29 15.79
CA SER A 16 -20.49 -3.51 15.05
C SER A 16 -20.61 -4.73 15.98
N LEU A 17 -19.75 -4.83 16.99
CA LEU A 17 -19.82 -5.86 18.03
C LEU A 17 -21.04 -5.69 18.93
N LEU A 18 -21.37 -4.45 19.33
CA LEU A 18 -22.53 -4.16 20.18
C LEU A 18 -23.84 -4.47 19.46
N THR A 19 -23.93 -4.21 18.15
CA THR A 19 -25.14 -4.48 17.36
C THR A 19 -25.29 -5.97 17.01
N GLN A 20 -24.21 -6.67 16.67
CA GLN A 20 -24.28 -8.07 16.21
C GLN A 20 -24.08 -9.10 17.33
N GLY A 21 -23.55 -8.70 18.49
CA GLY A 21 -23.33 -9.56 19.64
C GLY A 21 -22.52 -10.83 19.30
N ILE A 22 -23.04 -11.99 19.70
CA ILE A 22 -22.42 -13.31 19.47
C ILE A 22 -22.45 -13.71 17.97
N GLY A 23 -23.37 -13.15 17.19
CA GLY A 23 -23.46 -13.37 15.74
C GLY A 23 -22.43 -12.59 14.92
N PHE A 24 -21.59 -11.78 15.59
CA PHE A 24 -20.55 -11.01 14.92
C PHE A 24 -19.55 -11.92 14.21
N SER A 25 -19.45 -11.75 12.90
CA SER A 25 -18.48 -12.44 12.07
C SER A 25 -17.52 -11.45 11.46
N THR A 26 -16.24 -11.77 11.43
CA THR A 26 -15.24 -10.92 10.74
C THR A 26 -15.49 -10.80 9.24
N SER A 27 -16.39 -11.61 8.68
CA SER A 27 -16.86 -11.53 7.29
C SER A 27 -17.79 -10.34 7.02
N THR A 28 -18.40 -9.75 8.07
CA THR A 28 -19.27 -8.57 7.93
C THR A 28 -18.47 -7.27 7.84
N LEU A 29 -17.21 -7.27 8.29
CA LEU A 29 -16.33 -6.11 8.17
C LEU A 29 -15.80 -5.93 6.75
N SER A 30 -16.06 -4.76 6.21
CA SER A 30 -15.46 -4.27 4.98
C SER A 30 -14.19 -3.46 5.24
N MET A 31 -13.21 -3.59 4.35
CA MET A 31 -12.09 -2.64 4.30
C MET A 31 -12.63 -1.31 3.77
N VAL A 32 -12.29 -0.20 4.44
CA VAL A 32 -12.75 1.14 4.08
C VAL A 32 -11.54 2.00 3.68
N PRO A 33 -11.48 2.53 2.44
CA PRO A 33 -10.46 3.50 2.05
C PRO A 33 -10.41 4.68 3.03
N GLY A 34 -9.20 5.15 3.38
CA GLY A 34 -8.99 6.15 4.42
C GLY A 34 -8.75 5.60 5.84
N ILE A 35 -8.91 4.30 6.08
CA ILE A 35 -8.55 3.65 7.36
C ILE A 35 -7.38 2.71 7.11
N PRO A 36 -6.23 2.90 7.78
CA PRO A 36 -5.05 2.07 7.55
C PRO A 36 -5.31 0.62 8.01
N ILE A 37 -4.91 -0.31 7.15
CA ILE A 37 -5.00 -1.76 7.36
C ILE A 37 -3.65 -2.24 7.88
N LYS A 38 -3.66 -3.13 8.88
CA LYS A 38 -2.41 -3.69 9.38
C LYS A 38 -1.70 -4.47 8.27
N PRO A 39 -0.43 -4.15 7.97
CA PRO A 39 0.28 -4.78 6.88
C PRO A 39 0.52 -6.27 7.14
N MET A 40 0.52 -7.06 6.06
CA MET A 40 0.98 -8.44 6.14
C MET A 40 2.48 -8.47 6.46
N LEU A 41 2.86 -9.28 7.45
CA LEU A 41 4.23 -9.51 7.85
C LEU A 41 4.79 -10.76 7.16
N ALA A 42 6.06 -10.70 6.76
CA ALA A 42 6.76 -11.82 6.17
C ALA A 42 7.40 -12.69 7.27
N LYS A 43 7.41 -14.00 7.06
CA LYS A 43 8.16 -14.94 7.90
C LYS A 43 9.59 -15.06 7.36
N ILE A 44 10.58 -14.93 8.23
CA ILE A 44 11.99 -15.10 7.86
C ILE A 44 12.25 -16.56 7.54
N THR A 45 12.97 -16.81 6.44
CA THR A 45 13.41 -18.14 6.01
C THR A 45 14.90 -18.13 5.73
N ASN A 46 15.62 -19.09 6.29
CA ASN A 46 17.06 -19.26 6.14
C ASN A 46 17.36 -20.09 4.88
N GLY A 47 17.08 -19.48 3.72
CA GLY A 47 17.41 -20.04 2.41
C GLY A 47 16.27 -20.74 1.67
N VAL A 48 16.55 -21.04 0.41
CA VAL A 48 15.59 -21.60 -0.56
C VAL A 48 14.99 -22.94 -0.13
N PRO A 49 15.73 -23.91 0.44
CA PRO A 49 15.15 -25.20 0.84
C PRO A 49 14.05 -25.07 1.90
N GLN A 50 14.21 -24.13 2.85
CA GLN A 50 13.22 -23.89 3.89
C GLN A 50 11.97 -23.21 3.31
N ALA A 51 12.14 -22.25 2.40
CA ALA A 51 11.03 -21.62 1.69
C ALA A 51 10.23 -22.66 0.89
N LEU A 52 10.89 -23.52 0.12
CA LEU A 52 10.24 -24.61 -0.63
C LEU A 52 9.50 -25.59 0.28
N LYS A 53 10.06 -25.92 1.46
CA LYS A 53 9.39 -26.77 2.44
C LYS A 53 8.11 -26.13 3.01
N LEU A 54 8.10 -24.81 3.17
CA LEU A 54 6.93 -24.06 3.65
C LEU A 54 5.82 -23.99 2.60
N PHE A 55 6.18 -23.76 1.34
CA PHE A 55 5.21 -23.65 0.25
C PHE A 55 4.77 -25.01 -0.31
N GLN A 56 5.56 -26.08 -0.10
CA GLN A 56 5.26 -27.43 -0.56
C GLN A 56 4.90 -27.46 -2.06
N ARG A 57 3.74 -28.04 -2.43
CA ARG A 57 3.22 -28.08 -3.81
C ARG A 57 2.34 -26.88 -4.18
N LYS A 58 2.36 -25.79 -3.40
CA LYS A 58 1.61 -24.57 -3.72
C LYS A 58 2.43 -23.70 -4.68
N SER A 59 1.76 -23.13 -5.66
CA SER A 59 2.34 -22.09 -6.52
C SER A 59 2.71 -20.86 -5.68
N PHE A 60 3.93 -20.35 -5.84
CA PHE A 60 4.39 -19.12 -5.23
C PHE A 60 5.09 -18.25 -6.29
N THR A 61 5.18 -16.95 -6.02
CA THR A 61 5.95 -16.00 -6.82
C THR A 61 7.14 -15.50 -5.99
N CYS A 62 8.23 -15.16 -6.67
CA CYS A 62 9.39 -14.51 -6.06
C CYS A 62 9.44 -13.07 -6.56
N GLU A 63 9.55 -12.13 -5.63
CA GLU A 63 9.58 -10.71 -5.93
C GLU A 63 10.80 -10.09 -5.23
N TYR A 64 11.42 -9.10 -5.87
CA TYR A 64 12.56 -8.40 -5.28
C TYR A 64 12.12 -7.68 -4.01
N LYS A 65 12.87 -7.91 -2.93
CA LYS A 65 12.69 -7.14 -1.70
C LYS A 65 13.44 -5.81 -1.83
N TYR A 66 12.72 -4.77 -2.22
CA TYR A 66 13.27 -3.42 -2.28
C TYR A 66 13.59 -2.86 -0.88
N ASP A 67 14.59 -1.99 -0.80
CA ASP A 67 14.98 -1.27 0.42
C ASP A 67 14.40 0.15 0.38
N GLY A 68 13.12 0.26 0.77
CA GLY A 68 12.37 1.51 0.69
C GLY A 68 11.53 1.78 1.92
N GLN A 69 10.56 2.68 1.76
CA GLN A 69 9.53 2.94 2.75
C GLN A 69 8.22 2.29 2.32
N ARG A 70 7.73 1.34 3.12
CA ARG A 70 6.38 0.79 2.92
C ARG A 70 5.34 1.90 3.07
N ALA A 71 4.47 2.01 2.07
CA ALA A 71 3.44 3.02 1.95
C ALA A 71 2.12 2.38 1.53
N GLN A 72 1.08 2.56 2.35
CA GLN A 72 -0.27 2.13 2.02
C GLN A 72 -1.04 3.32 1.44
N ILE A 73 -1.39 3.25 0.16
CA ILE A 73 -1.97 4.36 -0.60
C ILE A 73 -3.48 4.13 -0.75
N HIS A 74 -4.29 5.03 -0.23
CA HIS A 74 -5.74 4.96 -0.30
C HIS A 74 -6.24 6.07 -1.21
N LYS A 75 -6.99 5.72 -2.25
CA LYS A 75 -7.80 6.67 -3.00
C LYS A 75 -9.24 6.61 -2.49
N LEU A 76 -9.72 7.74 -1.99
CA LEU A 76 -11.06 7.92 -1.46
C LEU A 76 -12.03 8.31 -2.60
N ALA A 77 -13.34 8.19 -2.33
CA ALA A 77 -14.37 8.42 -3.33
C ALA A 77 -14.49 9.89 -3.77
N ASP A 78 -14.01 10.81 -2.93
CA ASP A 78 -13.86 12.24 -3.21
C ASP A 78 -12.66 12.55 -4.14
N GLY A 79 -11.86 11.54 -4.49
CA GLY A 79 -10.66 11.68 -5.29
C GLY A 79 -9.39 12.01 -4.49
N CYS A 80 -9.49 12.20 -3.17
CA CYS A 80 -8.33 12.44 -2.33
C CYS A 80 -7.48 11.17 -2.20
N VAL A 81 -6.16 11.34 -2.25
CA VAL A 81 -5.18 10.27 -2.02
C VAL A 81 -4.54 10.46 -0.65
N ARG A 82 -4.53 9.41 0.15
CA ARG A 82 -3.86 9.37 1.47
C ARG A 82 -2.79 8.30 1.49
N VAL A 83 -1.67 8.58 2.13
CA VAL A 83 -0.53 7.66 2.21
C VAL A 83 -0.24 7.34 3.67
N PHE A 84 -0.33 6.07 4.06
CA PHE A 84 -0.08 5.61 5.43
C PHE A 84 1.25 4.86 5.53
N SER A 85 1.95 5.02 6.64
CA SER A 85 3.18 4.29 6.97
C SER A 85 2.87 2.85 7.36
N ARG A 86 3.93 2.04 7.56
CA ARG A 86 3.83 0.68 8.11
C ARG A 86 3.04 0.61 9.44
N ASN A 87 3.11 1.67 10.25
CA ASN A 87 2.44 1.72 11.55
C ASN A 87 1.01 2.27 11.46
N GLY A 88 0.58 2.72 10.27
CA GLY A 88 -0.71 3.37 10.06
C GLY A 88 -0.70 4.88 10.24
N ASP A 89 0.47 5.50 10.43
CA ASP A 89 0.59 6.95 10.52
C ASP A 89 0.40 7.60 9.15
N GLU A 90 -0.38 8.67 9.09
CA GLU A 90 -0.55 9.42 7.84
C GLU A 90 0.74 10.17 7.47
N SER A 91 1.22 9.93 6.25
CA SER A 91 2.45 10.48 5.67
C SER A 91 2.20 11.14 4.32
N THR A 92 0.95 11.50 4.01
CA THR A 92 0.53 12.09 2.74
C THR A 92 1.35 13.34 2.39
N SER A 93 1.58 14.25 3.36
CA SER A 93 2.34 15.48 3.17
C SER A 93 3.83 15.27 2.86
N ARG A 94 4.38 14.09 3.19
CA ARG A 94 5.75 13.70 2.87
C ARG A 94 5.91 13.38 1.38
N PHE A 95 4.84 12.93 0.72
CA PHE A 95 4.87 12.39 -0.64
C PHE A 95 3.86 13.06 -1.59
N PRO A 96 3.93 14.39 -1.81
CA PRO A 96 3.03 15.08 -2.74
C PRO A 96 3.28 14.72 -4.22
N ASP A 97 4.53 14.37 -4.56
CA ASP A 97 4.89 13.78 -5.86
C ASP A 97 4.17 12.45 -6.11
N LEU A 98 4.13 11.58 -5.10
CA LEU A 98 3.42 10.31 -5.16
C LEU A 98 1.91 10.50 -5.38
N THR A 99 1.29 11.43 -4.67
CA THR A 99 -0.14 11.71 -4.84
C THR A 99 -0.46 12.19 -6.25
N ASN A 100 0.41 13.02 -6.84
CA ASN A 100 0.24 13.51 -8.21
C ASN A 100 0.38 12.39 -9.23
N ILE A 101 1.45 11.58 -9.12
CA ILE A 101 1.67 10.43 -10.01
C ILE A 101 0.48 9.47 -9.97
N ILE A 102 -0.05 9.18 -8.78
CA ILE A 102 -1.22 8.32 -8.64
C ILE A 102 -2.45 8.92 -9.31
N ASN A 103 -2.71 10.22 -9.12
CA ASN A 103 -3.85 10.88 -9.76
C ASN A 103 -3.73 10.91 -11.28
N GLU A 104 -2.54 11.14 -11.83
CA GLU A 104 -2.27 11.14 -13.28
C GLU A 104 -2.32 9.73 -13.88
N SER A 105 -1.81 8.72 -13.17
CA SER A 105 -1.72 7.34 -13.65
C SER A 105 -3.04 6.56 -13.52
N CYS A 106 -3.99 7.08 -12.74
CA CYS A 106 -5.28 6.43 -12.49
C CYS A 106 -6.25 6.63 -13.66
N LYS A 107 -6.77 5.54 -14.20
CA LYS A 107 -7.89 5.59 -15.15
C LYS A 107 -9.15 6.20 -14.49
N PRO A 108 -9.98 6.94 -15.23
CA PRO A 108 -11.17 7.62 -14.69
C PRO A 108 -12.21 6.65 -14.10
N ASN A 109 -12.22 5.38 -14.55
CA ASN A 109 -13.15 4.36 -14.04
C ASN A 109 -12.80 3.88 -12.62
N VAL A 110 -11.61 4.20 -12.09
CA VAL A 110 -11.16 3.76 -10.77
C VAL A 110 -11.49 4.84 -9.73
N LYS A 111 -12.59 4.63 -9.00
CA LYS A 111 -13.08 5.56 -7.97
C LYS A 111 -12.33 5.43 -6.65
N THR A 112 -12.13 4.21 -6.15
CA THR A 112 -11.52 3.96 -4.83
C THR A 112 -10.63 2.73 -4.85
N PHE A 113 -9.51 2.76 -4.12
CA PHE A 113 -8.66 1.60 -3.93
C PHE A 113 -7.76 1.72 -2.69
N ILE A 114 -7.14 0.61 -2.33
CA ILE A 114 -6.05 0.55 -1.36
C ILE A 114 -4.86 -0.17 -2.03
N LEU A 115 -3.71 0.49 -2.10
CA LEU A 115 -2.44 -0.10 -2.53
C LEU A 115 -1.57 -0.29 -1.31
N ASP A 116 -0.84 -1.39 -1.27
CA ASP A 116 0.29 -1.55 -0.37
C ASP A 116 1.55 -1.61 -1.23
N ALA A 117 2.41 -0.62 -1.07
CA ALA A 117 3.50 -0.31 -1.97
C ALA A 117 4.81 -0.09 -1.23
N GLU A 118 5.91 -0.24 -1.96
CA GLU A 118 7.24 0.13 -1.48
C GLU A 118 7.71 1.34 -2.27
N VAL A 119 7.93 2.43 -1.55
CA VAL A 119 8.41 3.71 -2.08
C VAL A 119 9.92 3.67 -2.05
N VAL A 120 10.57 3.80 -3.20
CA VAL A 120 12.03 3.78 -3.32
C VAL A 120 12.51 5.08 -3.94
N ALA A 121 13.60 5.63 -3.38
CA ALA A 121 14.27 6.81 -3.89
C ALA A 121 15.13 6.45 -5.11
N ILE A 122 15.13 7.31 -6.13
CA ILE A 122 15.94 7.15 -7.33
C ILE A 122 16.66 8.44 -7.67
N ASP A 123 17.93 8.29 -8.01
CA ASP A 123 18.74 9.37 -8.53
C ASP A 123 18.68 9.39 -10.07
N ARG A 124 17.87 10.31 -10.61
CA ARG A 124 17.74 10.51 -12.06
C ARG A 124 18.99 11.14 -12.69
N LYS A 125 19.82 11.84 -11.93
CA LYS A 125 21.03 12.49 -12.47
C LYS A 125 22.14 11.47 -12.73
N ASN A 126 22.20 10.42 -11.90
CA ASN A 126 23.19 9.36 -11.99
C ASN A 126 22.61 8.06 -12.57
N GLY A 127 21.93 8.15 -13.72
CA GLY A 127 21.50 6.97 -14.48
C GLY A 127 20.34 6.17 -13.88
N CYS A 128 19.43 6.82 -13.15
CA CYS A 128 18.26 6.18 -12.51
C CYS A 128 18.62 5.07 -11.52
N LYS A 129 19.71 5.27 -10.76
CA LYS A 129 20.13 4.32 -9.73
C LYS A 129 19.17 4.33 -8.52
N LEU A 130 18.82 3.14 -8.04
CA LEU A 130 18.10 2.95 -6.77
C LEU A 130 18.97 3.46 -5.61
N MET A 131 18.40 4.34 -4.80
CA MET A 131 19.01 4.88 -3.60
C MET A 131 18.62 4.03 -2.38
N SER A 132 19.42 4.11 -1.33
CA SER A 132 19.18 3.42 -0.07
C SER A 132 17.97 4.00 0.69
N PHE A 133 17.42 3.22 1.62
CA PHE A 133 16.40 3.72 2.53
C PHE A 133 16.88 4.93 3.35
N GLN A 134 18.16 5.00 3.72
CA GLN A 134 18.71 6.13 4.48
C GLN A 134 18.59 7.43 3.69
N GLU A 135 18.89 7.40 2.40
CA GLU A 135 18.75 8.54 1.50
C GLU A 135 17.27 8.94 1.34
N LEU A 136 16.35 7.98 1.20
CA LEU A 136 14.92 8.25 1.21
C LEU A 136 14.46 8.86 2.55
N SER A 137 15.04 8.41 3.66
CA SER A 137 14.68 8.87 5.01
C SER A 137 15.08 10.33 5.25
N SER A 138 16.14 10.80 4.59
CA SER A 138 16.63 12.19 4.64
C SER A 138 15.66 13.21 4.04
N ARG A 139 14.68 12.73 3.26
CA ARG A 139 13.59 13.55 2.76
C ARG A 139 12.82 14.19 3.92
N GLY A 140 12.49 15.48 3.76
CA GLY A 140 11.69 16.22 4.72
C GLY A 140 10.41 15.46 5.06
N ARG A 141 9.98 15.51 6.33
CA ARG A 141 8.78 14.80 6.78
C ARG A 141 7.48 15.51 6.34
N GLY A 142 7.56 16.77 5.93
CA GLY A 142 6.40 17.66 5.76
C GLY A 142 5.71 17.94 7.11
N SER A 143 4.78 18.89 7.13
CA SER A 143 3.85 19.10 8.25
C SER A 143 2.40 19.05 7.73
N LYS A 144 1.40 19.07 8.61
CA LYS A 144 -0.02 19.13 8.22
C LYS A 144 -0.37 20.39 7.41
N ASP A 145 0.40 21.46 7.61
CA ASP A 145 0.16 22.80 7.06
C ASP A 145 1.19 23.19 5.98
N THR A 146 2.20 22.35 5.72
CA THR A 146 3.25 22.62 4.74
C THR A 146 3.63 21.34 4.02
N SER A 147 3.04 21.15 2.83
CA SER A 147 3.49 20.13 1.87
C SER A 147 4.86 20.50 1.34
N ILE A 148 5.73 19.51 1.11
CA ILE A 148 7.01 19.73 0.46
C ILE A 148 6.75 20.24 -0.96
N THR A 149 7.22 21.44 -1.29
CA THR A 149 7.15 21.98 -2.65
C THR A 149 7.88 21.05 -3.61
N LEU A 150 7.27 20.71 -4.74
CA LEU A 150 7.81 19.78 -5.74
C LEU A 150 9.23 20.19 -6.19
N ASP A 151 9.50 21.49 -6.24
CA ASP A 151 10.80 22.06 -6.64
C ASP A 151 11.93 21.83 -5.61
N SER A 152 11.59 21.57 -4.35
CA SER A 152 12.57 21.29 -3.28
C SER A 152 12.93 19.80 -3.19
N ILE A 153 12.24 18.94 -3.96
CA ILE A 153 12.46 17.50 -3.96
C ILE A 153 13.68 17.18 -4.82
N LYS A 154 14.84 17.05 -4.18
CA LYS A 154 16.08 16.61 -4.84
C LYS A 154 16.04 15.14 -5.27
N VAL A 155 15.17 14.34 -4.64
CA VAL A 155 15.11 12.88 -4.76
C VAL A 155 13.78 12.47 -5.36
N TRP A 156 13.80 11.97 -6.59
CA TRP A 156 12.61 11.45 -7.24
C TRP A 156 12.24 10.09 -6.67
N ILE A 157 10.95 9.80 -6.64
CA ILE A 157 10.44 8.52 -6.17
C ILE A 157 9.97 7.69 -7.37
N ILE A 158 10.25 6.40 -7.33
CA ILE A 158 9.53 5.42 -8.12
C ILE A 158 8.83 4.43 -7.19
N LEU A 159 7.59 4.11 -7.54
CA LEU A 159 6.82 3.05 -6.93
C LEU A 159 7.25 1.72 -7.54
N TYR A 160 7.99 0.91 -6.78
CA TYR A 160 8.50 -0.37 -7.28
C TYR A 160 7.65 -1.58 -6.85
N TYR A 161 6.61 -1.35 -6.06
CA TYR A 161 5.81 -2.45 -5.56
C TYR A 161 4.36 -2.04 -5.38
N ILE A 162 3.43 -2.85 -5.88
CA ILE A 162 1.99 -2.60 -5.74
C ILE A 162 1.32 -3.94 -5.44
N TYR A 163 1.12 -4.24 -4.16
CA TYR A 163 0.04 -5.13 -3.76
C TYR A 163 -1.26 -4.35 -3.83
N LEU A 164 -1.95 -4.47 -4.94
CA LEU A 164 -3.25 -3.86 -5.11
C LEU A 164 -4.31 -4.67 -4.38
N PHE A 165 -4.93 -4.05 -3.38
CA PHE A 165 -6.24 -4.44 -2.91
C PHE A 165 -7.26 -3.52 -3.59
N ILE A 166 -7.70 -3.86 -4.81
CA ILE A 166 -8.90 -3.22 -5.36
C ILE A 166 -10.06 -3.67 -4.49
N TYR A 167 -10.63 -2.72 -3.76
CA TYR A 167 -11.95 -2.85 -3.22
C TYR A 167 -12.96 -2.52 -4.33
N PHE A 168 -13.26 -3.51 -5.18
CA PHE A 168 -14.58 -3.56 -5.80
C PHE A 168 -15.46 -4.28 -4.80
N SER A 169 -16.61 -3.70 -4.49
CA SER A 169 -17.67 -4.21 -3.62
C SER A 169 -18.08 -5.68 -3.88
N THR A 170 -17.54 -6.32 -4.93
CA THR A 170 -17.92 -7.66 -5.38
C THR A 170 -16.84 -8.73 -5.26
N ILE A 171 -15.54 -8.40 -5.12
CA ILE A 171 -14.50 -9.44 -5.35
C ILE A 171 -13.61 -9.70 -4.14
N ARG A 172 -14.11 -10.54 -3.24
CA ARG A 172 -13.41 -10.97 -2.00
C ARG A 172 -12.39 -12.10 -2.22
N ASN A 173 -12.32 -12.72 -3.40
CA ASN A 173 -11.51 -13.92 -3.66
C ASN A 173 -10.72 -13.89 -5.00
N ILE A 174 -9.88 -12.88 -5.21
CA ILE A 174 -8.90 -12.89 -6.33
C ILE A 174 -7.57 -13.45 -5.82
N ILE A 175 -7.08 -14.49 -6.51
CA ILE A 175 -5.76 -15.10 -6.33
C ILE A 175 -4.68 -14.01 -6.48
N PHE A 176 -3.65 -14.03 -5.64
CA PHE A 176 -2.58 -13.04 -5.61
C PHE A 176 -2.02 -12.67 -7.02
N ILE A 177 -1.86 -13.66 -7.89
CA ILE A 177 -1.38 -13.49 -9.28
C ILE A 177 -2.35 -12.67 -10.15
N SER A 178 -3.66 -12.86 -10.00
CA SER A 178 -4.65 -12.06 -10.74
C SER A 178 -4.77 -10.63 -10.22
N LYS A 179 -4.36 -10.35 -8.97
CA LYS A 179 -4.24 -8.96 -8.48
C LYS A 179 -3.15 -8.19 -9.23
N LEU A 180 -1.95 -8.77 -9.39
CA LEU A 180 -0.83 -8.15 -10.12
C LEU A 180 -1.22 -7.76 -11.56
N ARG A 181 -1.90 -8.65 -12.27
CA ARG A 181 -2.38 -8.39 -13.63
C ARG A 181 -3.43 -7.25 -13.67
N THR A 182 -4.27 -7.17 -12.64
CA THR A 182 -5.27 -6.10 -12.55
C THR A 182 -4.62 -4.74 -12.23
N CYS A 183 -3.52 -4.71 -11.47
CA CYS A 183 -2.71 -3.49 -11.27
C CYS A 183 -2.22 -2.94 -12.60
N ALA A 184 -1.52 -3.77 -13.37
CA ALA A 184 -0.92 -3.37 -14.63
C ALA A 184 -1.96 -2.87 -15.64
N ASN A 185 -3.18 -3.42 -15.59
CA ASN A 185 -4.27 -2.96 -16.46
C ASN A 185 -4.98 -1.71 -15.95
N SER A 186 -5.00 -1.46 -14.65
CA SER A 186 -5.75 -0.35 -14.03
C SER A 186 -4.93 0.93 -13.89
N PHE A 187 -3.60 0.79 -13.78
CA PHE A 187 -2.64 1.87 -13.72
C PHE A 187 -1.78 1.84 -14.98
N MET A 188 -1.55 2.99 -15.62
CA MET A 188 -0.60 3.11 -16.74
C MET A 188 0.84 3.14 -16.21
N ILE A 189 1.18 2.20 -15.31
CA ILE A 189 2.52 2.09 -14.73
C ILE A 189 3.25 1.08 -15.60
N ALA A 190 4.21 1.57 -16.38
CA ALA A 190 5.22 0.71 -16.98
C ALA A 190 5.99 0.02 -15.85
N LEU A 191 5.90 -1.31 -15.81
CA LEU A 191 6.87 -2.14 -15.08
C LEU A 191 8.22 -2.06 -15.78
#